data_AF-A0A392TGT6-F1
#
_entry.id   AF-A0A392TGT6-F1
#
_cell.length_a   1.000
_cell.length_b   1.000
_cell.length_c   1.000
_cell.angle_alpha   90.00
_cell.angle_beta   90.00
_cell.angle_gamma   90.00
#
_symmetry.space_group_name_H-M   'P 1'
#
loop_
_entity.id
_entity.type
_entity.pdbx_description
1 polymer ?
#
loop_
_entity_poly.entity_id
_entity_poly.type
_entity_poly.pdbx_seq_one_letter_code
_entity_poly.pdbx_strand_id
1 'polypeptide(L)' 'MMRRFGFVPDSVTVTTAISSCARLFDLDRGREIHKELVNSGFQLDSFVGSALVDMYGKCGQLEMAIEVFEQMPK' A
#
# COMPACT_ATOMS: atom_id res chain seq x y z
N MET A 1 -11.83 -0.53 -10.02
CA MET A 1 -13.13 0.12 -10.27
C MET A 1 -13.18 1.63 -9.91
N MET A 2 -12.06 2.36 -9.71
CA MET A 2 -12.11 3.82 -9.47
C MET A 2 -11.38 4.66 -10.54
N ARG A 3 -10.33 4.13 -11.18
CA ARG A 3 -9.59 4.83 -12.25
C ARG A 3 -10.41 5.12 -13.52
N ARG A 4 -11.53 4.41 -13.73
CA ARG A 4 -12.33 4.50 -14.97
C ARG A 4 -13.10 5.83 -15.12
N PHE A 5 -13.16 6.64 -14.06
CA PHE A 5 -13.84 7.94 -14.05
C PHE A 5 -12.88 9.14 -13.87
N GLY A 6 -11.56 8.93 -13.96
CA GLY A 6 -10.58 10.02 -13.78
C GLY A 6 -10.40 10.47 -12.33
N PHE A 7 -10.90 9.70 -11.35
CA PHE A 7 -10.72 9.98 -9.94
C PHE A 7 -9.33 9.51 -9.48
N VAL A 8 -8.51 10.44 -8.98
CA VAL A 8 -7.23 10.13 -8.34
C VAL A 8 -7.55 9.55 -6.95
N PRO A 9 -7.18 8.30 -6.66
CA PRO A 9 -7.39 7.73 -5.33
C PRO A 9 -6.70 8.58 -4.26
N ASP A 10 -7.44 8.98 -3.24
CA ASP A 10 -6.87 9.59 -2.04
C ASP A 10 -6.25 8.53 -1.10
N SER A 11 -5.55 8.99 -0.06
CA SER A 11 -4.88 8.10 0.90
C SER A 11 -5.85 7.15 1.60
N VAL A 12 -7.10 7.57 1.83
CA VAL A 12 -8.14 6.73 2.44
C VAL A 12 -8.51 5.57 1.52
N THR A 13 -8.72 5.84 0.24
CA THR A 13 -9.04 4.83 -0.77
C THR A 13 -7.93 3.79 -0.89
N VAL A 14 -6.68 4.27 -0.96
CA VAL A 14 -5.49 3.42 -1.06
C VAL A 14 -5.32 2.57 0.18
N THR A 15 -5.39 3.17 1.37
CA THR A 15 -5.26 2.49 2.66
C THR A 15 -6.33 1.41 2.84
N THR A 16 -7.57 1.67 2.43
CA THR A 16 -8.66 0.69 2.50
C THR A 16 -8.40 -0.51 1.59
N ALA A 17 -7.88 -0.29 0.38
CA ALA A 17 -7.54 -1.35 -0.54
C ALA A 17 -6.39 -2.23 0.01
N ILE A 18 -5.32 -1.61 0.50
CA ILE A 18 -4.17 -2.32 1.10
C ILE A 18 -4.60 -3.11 2.33
N SER A 19 -5.41 -2.50 3.21
CA SER A 19 -5.91 -3.15 4.42
C SER A 19 -6.77 -4.38 4.09
N SER A 20 -7.49 -4.35 2.97
CA SER A 20 -8.26 -5.48 2.49
C SER A 20 -7.34 -6.62 2.02
N CYS A 21 -6.26 -6.30 1.28
CA CYS A 21 -5.24 -7.28 0.92
C CYS A 21 -4.57 -7.90 2.16
N ALA A 22 -4.26 -7.08 3.18
CA ALA A 22 -3.69 -7.54 4.44
C ALA A 22 -4.60 -8.56 5.16
N ARG A 23 -5.91 -8.31 5.19
CA ARG A 23 -6.90 -9.20 5.81
C ARG A 23 -7.12 -10.50 5.04
N LEU A 24 -6.91 -10.47 3.73
CA LEU A 24 -7.05 -11.63 2.84
C LEU A 24 -5.74 -12.38 2.62
N PHE A 25 -4.63 -11.89 3.18
CA PHE A 25 -3.28 -12.39 2.92
C PHE A 25 -2.94 -12.41 1.41
N ASP A 26 -3.51 -11.46 0.66
CA ASP A 26 -3.36 -11.35 -0.80
C ASP A 26 -2.14 -10.49 -1.15
N LEU A 27 -0.97 -11.13 -1.09
CA LEU A 27 0.32 -10.49 -1.34
C LEU A 27 0.44 -9.96 -2.77
N ASP A 28 -0.03 -10.73 -3.76
CA ASP A 28 0.11 -10.36 -5.17
C ASP A 28 -0.63 -9.06 -5.45
N ARG A 29 -1.87 -8.95 -4.97
CA ARG A 29 -2.65 -7.72 -5.13
C ARG A 29 -2.07 -6.55 -4.34
N GLY A 30 -1.60 -6.81 -3.12
CA GLY A 30 -0.92 -5.79 -2.31
C GLY A 30 0.34 -5.23 -3.00
N ARG A 31 1.13 -6.09 -3.64
CA ARG A 31 2.33 -5.70 -4.39
C ARG A 31 2.00 -4.90 -5.65
N GLU A 32 0.96 -5.27 -6.39
CA GLU A 32 0.48 -4.49 -7.53
C GLU A 32 0.09 -3.07 -7.11
N ILE A 33 -0.67 -2.93 -6.02
CA ILE A 33 -1.05 -1.61 -5.48
C ILE A 33 0.20 -0.83 -5.08
N HIS A 34 1.14 -1.45 -4.34
CA HIS A 34 2.37 -0.78 -3.94
C HIS A 34 3.17 -0.28 -5.15
N LYS A 35 3.36 -1.12 -6.18
CA LYS A 35 4.03 -0.75 -7.42
C LYS A 35 3.33 0.39 -8.15
N GLU A 36 2.00 0.38 -8.18
CA GLU A 36 1.22 1.47 -8.78
C GLU A 36 1.42 2.80 -8.05
N LEU A 37 1.53 2.81 -6.72
CA LEU A 37 1.78 4.02 -5.93
C LEU A 37 3.18 4.59 -6.20
N VAL A 38 4.20 3.73 -6.23
CA VAL A 38 5.56 4.15 -6.55
C VAL A 38 5.63 4.74 -7.96
N ASN A 39 5.02 4.08 -8.94
CA ASN A 39 5.02 4.52 -10.34
C ASN A 39 4.24 5.82 -10.58
N SER A 40 3.24 6.13 -9.76
CA SER A 40 2.47 7.38 -9.88
C SER A 40 3.14 8.57 -9.20
N GLY A 41 4.28 8.34 -8.52
CA GLY A 41 4.91 9.36 -7.67
C GLY A 41 4.07 9.73 -6.45
N PHE A 42 3.14 8.84 -6.05
CA PHE A 42 2.31 9.07 -4.88
C PHE A 42 3.18 9.17 -3.64
N GLN A 43 3.04 10.27 -2.90
CA GLN A 43 3.77 10.46 -1.65
C GLN A 43 3.18 9.54 -0.59
N LEU A 44 4.00 8.61 -0.11
CA LEU A 44 3.67 7.74 1.01
C LEU A 44 3.54 8.58 2.28
N ASP A 45 2.30 8.84 2.69
CA ASP A 45 2.02 9.39 4.02
C ASP A 45 2.10 8.29 5.09
N SER A 46 2.07 8.69 6.36
CA SER A 46 2.17 7.76 7.49
C SER A 46 1.04 6.72 7.50
N PHE A 47 -0.14 7.04 6.94
CA PHE A 47 -1.28 6.12 6.91
C PHE A 47 -1.08 5.01 5.88
N VAL A 48 -0.75 5.39 4.64
CA VAL A 48 -0.51 4.45 3.54
C VAL A 48 0.74 3.60 3.82
N GLY A 49 1.80 4.23 4.35
CA GLY A 49 3.02 3.52 4.77
C GLY A 49 2.72 2.46 5.83
N SER A 50 2.02 2.84 6.90
CA SER A 50 1.64 1.89 7.97
C SER A 50 0.77 0.73 7.44
N ALA A 51 -0.13 1.01 6.50
CA ALA A 51 -0.97 -0.02 5.90
C ALA A 51 -0.15 -1.02 5.04
N LEU A 52 0.84 -0.54 4.29
CA LEU A 52 1.76 -1.40 3.54
C LEU A 52 2.62 -2.25 4.47
N VAL A 53 3.15 -1.67 5.56
CA VAL A 53 3.91 -2.40 6.57
C VAL A 53 3.08 -3.54 7.18
N ASP A 54 1.83 -3.25 7.60
CA ASP A 54 0.91 -4.27 8.13
C ASP A 54 0.60 -5.35 7.09
N MET A 55 0.36 -4.97 5.83
CA MET A 55 0.06 -5.91 4.75
C MET A 55 1.23 -6.86 4.47
N TYR A 56 2.44 -6.32 4.29
CA TYR A 56 3.62 -7.14 4.07
C TYR A 56 3.95 -8.01 5.28
N GLY A 57 3.80 -7.48 6.50
CA GLY A 57 3.97 -8.24 7.74
C GLY A 57 3.02 -9.43 7.84
N LYS A 58 1.72 -9.23 7.60
CA LYS A 58 0.72 -10.31 7.60
C LYS A 58 0.95 -11.35 6.51
N CYS A 59 1.45 -10.94 5.35
CA CYS A 59 1.82 -11.85 4.26
C CYS A 59 3.20 -12.52 4.45
N GLY A 60 3.88 -12.30 5.58
CA GLY A 60 5.18 -12.90 5.87
C GLY A 60 6.33 -12.36 5.02
N GLN A 61 6.22 -11.12 4.53
CA GLN A 61 7.24 -10.44 3.73
C GLN A 61 7.92 -9.36 4.58
N LEU A 62 8.73 -9.77 5.55
CA LEU A 62 9.29 -8.87 6.56
C LEU A 62 10.29 -7.88 5.95
N GLU A 63 11.11 -8.31 5.00
CA GLU A 63 12.10 -7.47 4.32
C GLU A 63 11.41 -6.29 3.62
N MET A 64 10.33 -6.57 2.89
CA MET A 64 9.52 -5.55 2.23
C MET A 64 8.84 -4.60 3.23
N ALA A 65 8.38 -5.13 4.37
CA ALA A 65 7.77 -4.30 5.42
C ALA A 65 8.79 -3.32 6.01
N ILE A 66 10.04 -3.76 6.23
CA ILE A 66 11.13 -2.90 6.71
C ILE A 66 11.48 -1.86 5.66
N GLU A 67 11.64 -2.24 4.39
CA GLU A 67 11.94 -1.30 3.31
C GLU A 67 10.91 -0.17 3.20
N VAL A 68 9.62 -0.49 3.36
CA VAL A 68 8.56 0.52 3.36
C VAL A 68 8.69 1.42 4.60
N PHE A 69 8.90 0.83 5.79
CA PHE A 69 9.04 1.59 7.03
C PHE A 69 10.21 2.59 6.98
N GLU A 70 11.34 2.19 6.40
CA GLU A 70 12.52 3.06 6.23
C GLU A 70 12.28 4.22 5.25
N GLN A 71 11.33 4.09 4.33
CA GLN A 71 10.96 5.12 3.36
C GLN A 71 9.89 6.09 3.88
N MET A 72 9.27 5.80 5.03
CA MET A 72 8.25 6.67 5.62
C MET A 72 8.85 8.00 6.11
N PRO A 73 8.13 9.12 5.98
CA PRO A 73 8.57 10.40 6.53
C PRO A 73 8.71 10.31 8.06
N LYS A 74 9.74 10.97 8.61
CA LYS A 74 10.02 11.07 10.04
C LYS A 74 9.05 11.99 10.76
#